data_AF-A0A9Q3KHB4-F1
#
_entry.id   AF-A0A9Q3KHB4-F1
#
_cell.length_a   1.000
_cell.length_b   1.000
_cell.length_c   1.000
_cell.angle_alpha   90.00
_cell.angle_beta   90.00
_cell.angle_gamma   90.00
#
_symmetry.space_group_name_H-M   'P 1'
#
loop_
_entity.id
_entity.type
_entity.pdbx_description
1 polymer ?
#
loop_
_entity_poly.entity_id
_entity_poly.type
_entity_poly.pdbx_seq_one_letter_code
_entity_poly.pdbx_strand_id
1 'polypeptide(L)'
;MEIDRRKNFRFSEWAPGSGTLDSGNTESEGTETPILSPELESQLEEPWLRAYKDNKSLLVDGLLYHREKHTSALTVVDRDHISLILQEFHDCPYMGHMSEDRTRERVESTAWWPKWEQQLSEYINTCERCQKANRKHGKKYGLLHHIEEPKHPWETINMDWVTGLVPGGKRNYNSCLIIVDSFRKSLRCLPCHEEDTAMDTALLF
;
A
#
# COMPACT_ATOMS: atom_id res chain seq x y z
N MET A 1 28.55 -16.98 -5.37
CA MET A 1 28.70 -15.53 -5.59
C MET A 1 27.49 -14.87 -4.97
N GLU A 2 27.69 -14.38 -3.75
CA GLU A 2 26.65 -13.89 -2.85
C GLU A 2 26.43 -12.41 -3.14
N ILE A 3 25.21 -12.04 -3.55
CA ILE A 3 24.85 -10.65 -3.82
C ILE A 3 24.32 -10.08 -2.51
N ASP A 4 25.15 -9.27 -1.85
CA ASP A 4 24.82 -8.56 -0.62
C ASP A 4 23.68 -7.56 -0.88
N ARG A 5 22.54 -7.81 -0.21
CA ARG A 5 21.27 -7.04 -0.33
C ARG A 5 21.12 -5.94 0.74
N ARG A 6 22.20 -5.33 1.21
CA ARG A 6 22.09 -4.21 2.15
C ARG A 6 22.93 -3.01 1.75
N LYS A 7 22.36 -2.16 0.91
CA LYS A 7 22.66 -0.72 0.93
C LYS A 7 21.36 0.05 1.14
N ASN A 8 21.02 0.24 2.41
CA ASN A 8 20.11 1.29 2.84
C ASN A 8 20.76 2.63 2.47
N PHE A 9 20.32 3.27 1.40
CA PHE A 9 20.69 4.65 1.12
C PHE A 9 19.95 5.54 2.12
N ARG A 10 20.67 6.02 3.15
CA ARG A 10 20.17 7.04 4.08
C ARG A 10 20.34 8.42 3.44
N PHE A 11 19.21 9.05 3.13
CA PHE A 11 19.13 10.40 2.57
C PHE A 11 19.23 11.47 3.68
N SER A 12 20.31 11.47 4.48
CA SER A 12 20.47 12.41 5.60
C SER A 12 21.77 13.22 5.61
N GLU A 13 22.57 13.21 4.53
CA GLU A 13 23.87 13.89 4.50
C GLU A 13 23.94 15.16 3.63
N TRP A 14 22.80 15.71 3.22
CA TRP A 14 22.76 17.04 2.59
C TRP A 14 21.86 18.01 3.37
N ALA A 15 22.36 18.43 4.53
CA ALA A 15 21.98 19.68 5.16
C ALA A 15 23.17 20.65 5.07
N PRO A 16 23.00 21.89 4.61
CA PRO A 16 24.12 22.83 4.51
C PRO A 16 24.52 23.29 5.91
N GLY A 17 25.70 22.84 6.36
CA GLY A 17 26.35 23.35 7.56
C GLY A 17 26.84 24.78 7.35
N SER A 18 26.46 25.66 8.27
CA SER A 18 26.96 27.03 8.40
C SER A 18 28.48 27.03 8.61
N GLY A 19 29.23 27.42 7.58
CA GLY A 19 30.68 27.61 7.60
C GLY A 19 31.04 29.00 7.09
N THR A 20 31.87 29.69 7.86
CA THR A 20 32.26 31.10 7.75
C THR A 20 33.11 31.42 6.51
N LEU A 21 32.94 32.66 6.05
CA LEU A 21 33.59 33.33 4.92
C LEU A 21 35.12 33.18 4.89
N ASP A 22 35.65 32.79 3.72
CA ASP A 22 36.95 33.27 3.24
C ASP A 22 36.82 33.71 1.78
N SER A 23 37.40 34.86 1.50
CA SER A 23 37.29 35.64 0.28
C SER A 23 38.38 35.24 -0.71
N GLY A 24 37.99 34.62 -1.83
CA GLY A 24 38.87 34.32 -2.96
C GLY A 24 38.09 34.41 -4.26
N ASN A 25 38.41 35.43 -5.05
CA ASN A 25 37.76 35.79 -6.30
C ASN A 25 38.24 34.87 -7.44
N THR A 26 37.36 34.04 -8.02
CA THR A 26 37.56 33.40 -9.33
C THR A 26 36.20 33.15 -9.98
N GLU A 27 35.98 33.90 -11.06
CA GLU A 27 35.21 33.61 -12.27
C GLU A 27 33.91 32.78 -12.14
N SER A 28 32.84 33.40 -12.61
CA SER A 28 31.53 32.83 -12.82
C SER A 28 31.58 31.55 -13.68
N GLU A 29 31.62 30.39 -13.05
CA GLU A 29 31.12 29.17 -13.68
C GLU A 29 29.59 29.25 -13.69
N GLY A 30 29.06 29.51 -14.88
CA GLY A 30 27.65 29.37 -15.17
C GLY A 30 27.19 28.00 -14.71
N THR A 31 26.00 27.97 -14.13
CA THR A 31 25.22 26.76 -13.96
C THR A 31 24.93 26.22 -15.35
N GLU A 32 25.85 25.41 -15.88
CA GLU A 32 25.64 24.65 -17.10
C GLU A 32 24.50 23.67 -16.79
N THR A 33 23.30 24.05 -17.24
CA THR A 33 22.23 23.10 -17.52
C THR A 33 22.83 21.94 -18.28
N PRO A 34 22.65 20.67 -17.86
CA PRO A 34 23.21 19.53 -18.59
C PRO A 34 22.70 19.61 -20.03
N ILE A 35 23.62 19.87 -20.95
CA ILE A 35 23.33 20.01 -22.37
C ILE A 35 22.80 18.65 -22.82
N LEU A 36 21.51 18.64 -23.17
CA LEU A 36 20.80 17.57 -23.86
C LEU A 36 21.70 17.09 -25.01
N SER A 37 22.16 15.84 -25.00
CA SER A 37 22.91 15.33 -26.14
C SER A 37 21.93 15.13 -27.31
N PRO A 38 22.11 15.78 -28.47
CA PRO A 38 21.22 15.65 -29.63
C PRO A 38 21.03 14.20 -30.12
N GLU A 39 22.00 13.34 -29.78
CA GLU A 39 21.99 11.90 -30.04
C GLU A 39 20.92 11.13 -29.25
N LEU A 40 20.52 11.60 -28.06
CA LEU A 40 19.48 10.94 -27.26
C LEU A 40 18.08 11.26 -27.81
N GLU A 41 17.89 12.48 -28.30
CA GLU A 41 16.62 12.92 -28.89
C GLU A 41 16.30 12.18 -30.19
N SER A 42 17.33 11.79 -30.97
CA SER A 42 17.14 11.02 -32.20
C SER A 42 16.82 9.55 -31.95
N GLN A 43 17.13 9.03 -30.76
CA GLN A 43 16.91 7.63 -30.38
C GLN A 43 15.59 7.40 -29.63
N LEU A 44 14.97 8.45 -29.08
CA LEU A 44 13.72 8.34 -28.35
C LEU A 44 12.51 8.54 -29.28
N GLU A 45 11.62 7.56 -29.32
CA GLU A 45 10.33 7.68 -30.00
C GLU A 45 9.29 8.37 -29.09
N GLU A 46 8.22 8.91 -29.71
CA GLU A 46 7.03 9.30 -28.95
C GLU A 46 6.37 8.05 -28.34
N PRO A 47 5.96 8.05 -27.06
CA PRO A 47 5.76 9.19 -26.16
C PRO A 47 6.95 9.54 -25.23
N TRP A 48 8.04 8.78 -25.29
CA TRP A 48 9.20 8.97 -24.40
C TRP A 48 9.92 10.29 -24.67
N LEU A 49 9.98 10.70 -25.94
CA LEU A 49 10.56 11.99 -26.34
C LEU A 49 9.85 13.18 -25.68
N ARG A 50 8.51 13.14 -25.56
CA ARG A 50 7.74 14.19 -24.90
C ARG A 50 8.03 14.28 -23.40
N ALA A 51 8.10 13.15 -22.71
CA ALA A 51 8.45 13.13 -21.29
C ALA A 51 9.89 13.60 -21.03
N TYR A 52 10.79 13.31 -21.97
CA TYR A 52 12.17 13.79 -21.96
C TYR A 52 12.24 15.32 -22.13
N LYS A 53 11.53 15.87 -23.13
CA LYS A 53 11.48 17.31 -23.43
C LYS A 53 10.85 18.18 -22.32
N ASP A 54 10.01 17.59 -21.47
CA ASP A 54 9.40 18.27 -20.33
C ASP A 54 10.38 18.53 -19.15
N ASN A 55 11.70 18.27 -19.30
CA ASN A 55 12.69 18.28 -18.20
C ASN A 55 12.33 17.36 -17.03
N LYS A 56 11.54 16.31 -17.29
CA LYS A 56 11.14 15.31 -16.30
C LYS A 56 12.07 14.10 -16.28
N SER A 57 13.26 14.20 -16.87
CA SER A 57 14.17 13.06 -16.92
C SER A 57 15.62 13.44 -16.70
N LEU A 58 16.35 12.55 -16.01
CA LEU A 58 17.76 12.67 -15.70
C LEU A 58 18.52 11.53 -16.37
N LEU A 59 19.61 11.84 -17.08
CA LEU A 59 20.52 10.83 -17.60
C LEU A 59 21.63 10.57 -16.57
N VAL A 60 21.73 9.35 -16.06
CA VAL A 60 22.75 8.93 -15.10
C VAL A 60 23.36 7.62 -15.59
N ASP A 61 24.67 7.56 -15.78
CA ASP A 61 25.39 6.35 -16.20
C ASP A 61 24.82 5.69 -17.48
N GLY A 62 24.31 6.50 -18.41
CA GLY A 62 23.69 6.03 -19.66
C GLY A 62 22.25 5.50 -19.50
N LEU A 63 21.67 5.60 -18.30
CA LEU A 63 20.29 5.25 -18.01
C LEU A 63 19.45 6.50 -17.82
N LEU A 64 18.24 6.48 -18.39
CA LEU A 64 17.31 7.58 -18.26
C LEU A 64 16.39 7.34 -17.07
N TYR A 65 16.27 8.30 -16.16
CA TYR A 65 15.37 8.25 -15.00
C TYR A 65 14.28 9.29 -15.15
N HIS A 66 13.01 8.90 -15.03
CA HIS A 66 11.88 9.81 -14.94
C HIS A 66 11.75 10.35 -13.51
N ARG A 67 11.66 11.67 -13.37
CA ARG A 67 11.50 12.36 -12.09
C ARG A 67 10.08 12.88 -11.94
N GLU A 68 9.41 12.43 -10.90
CA GLU A 68 8.09 12.91 -10.52
C GLU A 68 8.09 13.33 -9.04
N LYS A 69 7.88 14.63 -8.78
CA LYS A 69 7.91 15.23 -7.43
C LYS A 69 9.16 14.84 -6.61
N HIS A 70 9.06 13.79 -5.78
CA HIS A 70 10.06 13.30 -4.85
C HIS A 70 10.62 11.90 -5.22
N THR A 71 10.16 11.31 -6.32
CA THR A 71 10.59 9.98 -6.79
C THR A 71 11.31 10.07 -8.13
N SER A 72 12.25 9.15 -8.33
CA SER A 72 12.97 8.95 -9.59
C SER A 72 12.91 7.48 -9.96
N ALA A 73 12.32 7.17 -11.10
CA ALA A 73 12.11 5.80 -11.59
C ALA A 73 12.84 5.59 -12.92
N LEU A 74 13.35 4.38 -13.17
CA LEU A 74 14.07 4.07 -14.41
C LEU A 74 13.11 4.10 -15.60
N THR A 75 13.43 4.89 -16.63
CA THR A 75 12.65 4.95 -17.86
C THR A 75 12.89 3.69 -18.69
N VAL A 76 11.82 2.95 -18.97
CA VAL A 76 11.85 1.73 -19.78
C VAL A 76 11.22 2.00 -21.13
N VAL A 77 11.97 1.78 -22.21
CA VAL A 77 11.53 2.06 -23.59
C VAL A 77 11.08 0.77 -24.29
N ASP A 78 11.77 -0.33 -24.01
CA ASP A 78 11.54 -1.59 -24.71
C ASP A 78 10.37 -2.40 -24.13
N ARG A 79 9.56 -2.97 -25.03
CA ARG A 79 8.34 -3.70 -24.68
C ARG A 79 8.62 -5.03 -23.99
N ASP A 80 9.71 -5.70 -24.34
CA ASP A 80 10.08 -6.96 -23.72
C ASP A 80 10.47 -6.74 -22.26
N HIS A 81 11.20 -5.66 -21.98
CA HIS A 81 11.52 -5.24 -20.62
C HIS A 81 10.27 -4.82 -19.81
N ILE A 82 9.32 -4.11 -20.41
CA ILE A 82 8.04 -3.78 -19.74
C ILE A 82 7.31 -5.07 -19.33
N SER A 83 7.23 -6.04 -20.24
CA SER A 83 6.56 -7.32 -19.98
C SER A 83 7.25 -8.10 -18.85
N LEU A 84 8.58 -8.12 -18.85
CA LEU A 84 9.39 -8.77 -17.81
C LEU A 84 9.17 -8.11 -16.43
N ILE A 85 9.13 -6.78 -16.37
CA ILE A 85 8.89 -6.03 -15.13
C ILE A 85 7.51 -6.33 -14.56
N LEU A 86 6.48 -6.33 -15.42
CA LEU A 86 5.12 -6.69 -15.01
C LEU A 86 5.07 -8.12 -14.46
N GLN A 87 5.71 -9.07 -15.16
CA GLN A 87 5.79 -10.46 -14.72
C GLN A 87 6.51 -10.59 -13.37
N GLU A 88 7.69 -9.99 -13.22
CA GLU A 88 8.51 -10.13 -12.01
C GLU A 88 7.83 -9.52 -10.78
N PHE A 89 7.24 -8.33 -10.92
CA PHE A 89 6.60 -7.65 -9.80
C PHE A 89 5.24 -8.24 -9.43
N HIS A 90 4.53 -8.82 -10.40
CA HIS A 90 3.21 -9.39 -10.18
C HIS A 90 3.24 -10.89 -9.83
N ASP A 91 3.87 -11.71 -10.68
CA ASP A 91 3.76 -13.18 -10.62
C ASP A 91 4.66 -13.81 -9.56
N CYS A 92 5.63 -13.06 -9.07
CA CYS A 92 6.49 -13.53 -7.98
C CYS A 92 5.63 -13.82 -6.73
N PRO A 93 5.62 -15.07 -6.20
CA PRO A 93 4.70 -15.50 -5.14
C PRO A 93 4.77 -14.68 -3.85
N TYR A 94 5.93 -14.06 -3.59
CA TYR A 94 6.19 -13.27 -2.39
C TYR A 94 5.91 -11.76 -2.60
N MET A 95 5.53 -11.34 -3.81
CA MET A 95 5.54 -9.94 -4.21
C MET A 95 4.15 -9.40 -4.56
N GLY A 96 3.55 -9.81 -5.68
CA GLY A 96 2.46 -9.05 -6.30
C GLY A 96 1.06 -9.64 -6.21
N HIS A 97 0.94 -10.98 -6.26
CA HIS A 97 -0.37 -11.66 -6.12
C HIS A 97 -1.14 -11.29 -4.83
N MET A 98 -0.45 -10.81 -3.80
CA MET A 98 -1.04 -10.47 -2.50
C MET A 98 -1.74 -9.10 -2.48
N SER A 99 -1.49 -8.20 -3.44
CA SER A 99 -2.16 -6.89 -3.54
C SER A 99 -1.80 -6.15 -4.83
N GLU A 100 -2.80 -5.63 -5.54
CA GLU A 100 -2.64 -4.72 -6.68
C GLU A 100 -1.84 -3.47 -6.27
N ASP A 101 -2.18 -2.87 -5.11
CA ASP A 101 -1.52 -1.66 -4.62
C ASP A 101 -0.03 -1.87 -4.36
N ARG A 102 0.36 -3.04 -3.83
CA ARG A 102 1.78 -3.38 -3.65
C ARG A 102 2.53 -3.53 -4.96
N THR A 103 1.87 -4.02 -6.00
CA THR A 103 2.48 -4.14 -7.33
C THR A 103 2.64 -2.75 -7.95
N ARG A 104 1.65 -1.87 -7.79
CA ARG A 104 1.69 -0.47 -8.23
C ARG A 104 2.83 0.32 -7.58
N GLU A 105 2.94 0.26 -6.25
CA GLU A 105 3.97 1.00 -5.49
C GLU A 105 5.40 0.59 -5.91
N ARG A 106 5.61 -0.69 -6.24
CA ARG A 106 6.91 -1.18 -6.74
C ARG A 106 7.23 -0.68 -8.13
N VAL A 107 6.26 -0.70 -9.05
CA VAL A 107 6.46 -0.16 -10.39
C VAL A 107 6.77 1.33 -10.27
N GLU A 108 5.96 2.10 -9.55
CA GLU A 108 6.13 3.55 -9.36
C GLU A 108 7.52 3.93 -8.80
N SER A 109 8.05 3.13 -7.87
CA SER A 109 9.37 3.39 -7.26
C SER A 109 10.55 2.91 -8.09
N THR A 110 10.34 2.02 -9.07
CA THR A 110 11.45 1.35 -9.78
C THR A 110 11.52 1.72 -11.26
N ALA A 111 10.38 1.76 -11.96
CA ALA A 111 10.33 1.86 -13.41
C ALA A 111 9.17 2.75 -13.89
N TRP A 112 9.42 3.50 -14.96
CA TRP A 112 8.45 4.40 -15.57
C TRP A 112 8.39 4.20 -17.08
N TRP A 113 7.18 4.18 -17.61
CA TRP A 113 6.90 4.26 -19.04
C TRP A 113 5.53 4.90 -19.28
N PRO A 114 5.24 5.41 -20.49
CA PRO A 114 3.95 6.02 -20.79
C PRO A 114 2.80 5.03 -20.56
N LYS A 115 1.78 5.46 -19.80
CA LYS A 115 0.58 4.66 -19.46
C LYS A 115 0.89 3.38 -18.67
N TRP A 116 1.98 3.36 -17.89
CA TRP A 116 2.34 2.22 -17.06
C TRP A 116 1.23 1.76 -16.12
N GLU A 117 0.48 2.70 -15.52
CA GLU A 117 -0.64 2.38 -14.62
C GLU A 117 -1.76 1.60 -15.33
N GLN A 118 -2.08 2.01 -16.56
CA GLN A 118 -3.11 1.36 -17.36
C GLN A 118 -2.66 -0.05 -17.73
N GLN A 119 -1.43 -0.20 -18.23
CA GLN A 119 -0.89 -1.50 -18.62
C GLN A 119 -0.75 -2.45 -17.43
N LEU A 120 -0.36 -1.94 -16.26
CA LEU A 120 -0.33 -2.71 -15.03
C LEU A 120 -1.74 -3.21 -14.65
N SER A 121 -2.74 -2.33 -14.68
CA SER A 121 -4.12 -2.72 -14.39
C SER A 121 -4.64 -3.76 -15.37
N GLU A 122 -4.39 -3.59 -16.67
CA GLU A 122 -4.74 -4.58 -17.71
C GLU A 122 -4.04 -5.93 -17.43
N TYR A 123 -2.75 -5.92 -17.11
CA TYR A 123 -2.00 -7.13 -16.76
C TYR A 123 -2.61 -7.87 -15.56
N ILE A 124 -2.85 -7.16 -14.46
CA ILE A 124 -3.44 -7.74 -13.23
C ILE A 124 -4.85 -8.29 -13.52
N ASN A 125 -5.63 -7.61 -14.36
CA ASN A 125 -6.96 -8.05 -14.75
C ASN A 125 -6.95 -9.36 -15.55
N THR A 126 -5.87 -9.66 -16.27
CA THR A 126 -5.69 -10.96 -16.95
C THR A 126 -5.26 -12.10 -16.01
N CYS A 127 -4.83 -11.81 -14.78
CA CYS A 127 -4.36 -12.85 -13.86
C CYS A 127 -5.49 -13.64 -13.20
N GLU A 128 -5.60 -14.92 -13.55
CA GLU A 128 -6.60 -15.84 -12.98
C GLU A 128 -6.54 -15.95 -11.44
N ARG A 129 -5.34 -15.96 -10.85
CA ARG A 129 -5.18 -16.05 -9.38
C ARG A 129 -5.75 -14.84 -8.68
N CYS A 130 -5.44 -13.64 -9.18
CA CYS A 130 -5.95 -12.38 -8.65
C CYS A 130 -7.47 -12.29 -8.82
N GLN A 131 -8.01 -12.72 -9.97
CA GLN A 131 -9.46 -12.76 -10.19
C GLN A 131 -10.19 -13.75 -9.26
N LYS A 132 -9.56 -14.90 -8.93
CA LYS A 132 -10.12 -15.87 -7.99
C LYS A 132 -10.06 -15.41 -6.53
N ALA A 133 -8.99 -14.72 -6.15
CA ALA A 133 -8.80 -14.21 -4.79
C ALA A 133 -9.65 -12.96 -4.53
N ASN A 134 -9.60 -11.99 -5.44
CA ASN A 134 -10.35 -10.74 -5.37
C ASN A 134 -11.70 -10.84 -6.07
N ARG A 135 -12.44 -11.94 -5.83
CA ARG A 135 -13.83 -12.02 -6.29
C ARG A 135 -14.56 -10.81 -5.72
N LYS A 136 -14.91 -9.85 -6.57
CA LYS A 136 -15.80 -8.75 -6.21
C LYS A 136 -17.04 -9.42 -5.61
N HIS A 137 -17.24 -9.31 -4.31
CA HIS A 137 -18.45 -9.81 -3.67
C HIS A 137 -19.62 -9.04 -4.30
N GLY A 138 -20.23 -9.71 -5.28
CA GLY A 138 -21.14 -9.12 -6.23
C GLY A 138 -22.49 -8.91 -5.61
N LYS A 139 -22.65 -7.78 -4.93
CA LYS A 139 -23.86 -6.96 -4.81
C LYS A 139 -23.39 -5.65 -4.17
N LYS A 140 -23.90 -4.50 -4.64
CA LYS A 140 -23.84 -3.29 -3.82
C LYS A 140 -24.37 -3.68 -2.45
N TYR A 141 -23.62 -3.40 -1.39
CA TYR A 141 -24.15 -3.54 -0.03
C TYR A 141 -25.53 -2.90 -0.04
N GLY A 142 -26.55 -3.67 0.40
CA GLY A 142 -27.89 -3.13 0.53
C GLY A 142 -27.86 -1.90 1.43
N LEU A 143 -28.90 -1.07 1.36
CA LEU A 143 -29.05 -0.01 2.36
C LEU A 143 -29.05 -0.68 3.75
N LEU A 144 -28.22 -0.18 4.66
CA LEU A 144 -28.29 -0.59 6.06
C LEU A 144 -29.73 -0.31 6.53
N HIS A 145 -30.43 -1.35 6.97
CA HIS A 145 -31.76 -1.18 7.54
C HIS A 145 -31.62 -0.41 8.86
N HIS A 146 -32.42 0.64 9.01
CA HIS A 146 -32.49 1.38 10.26
C HIS A 146 -33.08 0.47 11.34
N ILE A 147 -32.36 0.30 12.45
CA ILE A 147 -32.88 -0.37 13.65
C ILE A 147 -33.67 0.68 14.42
N GLU A 148 -34.95 0.44 14.66
CA GLU A 148 -35.77 1.36 15.47
C GLU A 148 -35.13 1.58 16.84
N GLU A 149 -35.04 2.85 17.25
CA GLU A 149 -34.53 3.17 18.57
C GLU A 149 -35.54 2.71 19.64
N PRO A 150 -35.11 1.96 20.65
CA PRO A 150 -35.99 1.59 21.76
C PRO A 150 -36.47 2.84 22.48
N LYS A 151 -37.68 2.79 23.03
CA LYS A 151 -38.32 3.89 23.78
C LYS A 151 -38.19 3.70 25.28
N HIS A 152 -37.97 2.47 25.73
CA HIS A 152 -37.87 2.11 27.13
C HIS A 152 -36.63 1.25 27.42
N PRO A 153 -36.09 1.33 28.65
CA PRO A 153 -35.03 0.41 29.09
C PRO A 153 -35.43 -1.05 28.91
N TRP A 154 -34.49 -1.89 28.48
CA TRP A 154 -34.68 -3.35 28.32
C TRP A 154 -35.62 -3.78 27.18
N GLU A 155 -36.05 -2.86 26.32
CA GLU A 155 -36.90 -3.18 25.16
C GLU A 155 -36.11 -3.91 24.07
N THR A 156 -34.88 -3.46 23.80
CA THR A 156 -33.98 -4.07 22.81
C THR A 156 -32.64 -4.38 23.45
N ILE A 157 -32.35 -5.67 23.63
CA ILE A 157 -31.10 -6.17 24.21
C ILE A 157 -30.27 -6.83 23.11
N ASN A 158 -29.01 -6.42 22.99
CA ASN A 158 -28.04 -7.12 22.15
C ASN A 158 -27.18 -8.02 23.04
N MET A 159 -26.98 -9.25 22.60
CA MET A 159 -26.15 -10.22 23.30
C MET A 159 -25.08 -10.73 22.35
N ASP A 160 -23.83 -10.80 22.82
CA ASP A 160 -22.71 -11.31 22.05
C ASP A 160 -21.69 -11.98 22.97
N TRP A 161 -20.87 -12.88 22.45
CA TRP A 161 -19.82 -13.57 23.20
C TRP A 161 -18.44 -13.11 22.77
N VAL A 162 -17.60 -12.80 23.74
CA VAL A 162 -16.16 -12.66 23.54
C VAL A 162 -15.50 -13.97 23.99
N THR A 163 -15.12 -14.79 23.03
CA THR A 163 -14.49 -16.11 23.24
C THR A 163 -12.96 -16.04 23.08
N GLY A 164 -12.27 -17.16 23.36
CA GLY A 164 -10.82 -17.26 23.22
C GLY A 164 -10.02 -16.36 24.19
N LEU A 165 -10.61 -15.99 25.32
CA LEU A 165 -9.89 -15.26 26.37
C LEU A 165 -8.94 -16.20 27.10
N VAL A 166 -7.80 -15.65 27.55
CA VAL A 166 -6.88 -16.41 28.40
C VAL A 166 -7.63 -16.79 29.69
N PRO A 167 -7.70 -18.08 30.06
CA PRO A 167 -8.42 -18.51 31.24
C PRO A 167 -7.98 -17.77 32.49
N GLY A 168 -8.93 -17.19 33.22
CA GLY A 168 -8.64 -16.28 34.32
C GLY A 168 -9.54 -16.44 35.55
N GLY A 169 -8.99 -16.06 36.70
CA GLY A 169 -9.70 -16.06 37.99
C GLY A 169 -9.86 -17.45 38.62
N LYS A 170 -10.57 -17.52 39.75
CA LYS A 170 -10.73 -18.77 40.54
C LYS A 170 -11.45 -19.90 39.80
N ARG A 171 -12.25 -19.55 38.80
CA ARG A 171 -13.07 -20.49 38.02
C ARG A 171 -12.54 -20.70 36.59
N ASN A 172 -11.40 -20.11 36.24
CA ASN A 172 -10.77 -20.24 34.91
C ASN A 172 -11.71 -19.92 33.74
N TYR A 173 -12.49 -18.84 33.84
CA TYR A 173 -13.35 -18.40 32.75
C TYR A 173 -12.51 -18.03 31.53
N ASN A 174 -12.91 -18.52 30.35
CA ASN A 174 -12.23 -18.32 29.05
C ASN A 174 -13.11 -17.56 28.04
N SER A 175 -14.31 -17.14 28.46
CA SER A 175 -15.26 -16.39 27.64
C SER A 175 -16.04 -15.37 28.47
N CYS A 176 -16.68 -14.42 27.80
CA CYS A 176 -17.56 -13.44 28.42
C CYS A 176 -18.80 -13.21 27.58
N LEU A 177 -19.98 -13.39 28.17
CA LEU A 177 -21.25 -12.98 27.59
C LEU A 177 -21.43 -11.48 27.84
N ILE A 178 -21.57 -10.74 26.75
CA ILE A 178 -21.83 -9.32 26.71
C ILE A 178 -23.32 -9.09 26.50
N ILE A 179 -23.95 -8.31 27.38
CA ILE A 179 -25.35 -7.91 27.30
C ILE A 179 -25.41 -6.38 27.25
N VAL A 180 -25.98 -5.83 26.17
CA VAL A 180 -26.11 -4.38 25.96
C VAL A 180 -27.58 -4.01 25.88
N ASP A 181 -28.02 -3.12 26.77
CA ASP A 181 -29.31 -2.43 26.62
C ASP A 181 -29.16 -1.30 25.58
N SER A 182 -29.88 -1.41 24.47
CA SER A 182 -29.82 -0.44 23.38
C SER A 182 -30.39 0.92 23.74
N PHE A 183 -31.26 1.01 24.77
CA PHE A 183 -31.83 2.28 25.23
C PHE A 183 -30.84 3.02 26.12
N ARG A 184 -30.40 2.38 27.21
CA ARG A 184 -29.46 3.00 28.16
C ARG A 184 -28.03 3.07 27.65
N LYS A 185 -27.72 2.35 26.57
CA LYS A 185 -26.34 2.09 26.11
C LYS A 185 -25.47 1.51 27.23
N SER A 186 -26.09 0.76 28.15
CA SER A 186 -25.41 0.17 29.31
C SER A 186 -24.99 -1.25 29.02
N LEU A 187 -23.78 -1.60 29.44
CA LEU A 187 -23.13 -2.88 29.22
C LEU A 187 -23.12 -3.71 30.52
N ARG A 188 -23.42 -5.00 30.42
CA ARG A 188 -23.18 -6.00 31.46
C ARG A 188 -22.36 -7.15 30.88
N CYS A 189 -21.25 -7.46 31.53
CA CYS A 189 -20.35 -8.54 31.17
C CYS A 189 -20.48 -9.67 32.18
N LEU A 190 -20.82 -10.88 31.72
CA LEU A 190 -20.97 -12.07 32.54
C LEU A 190 -19.86 -13.06 32.18
N PRO A 191 -18.96 -13.39 33.11
CA PRO A 191 -17.89 -14.35 32.84
C PRO A 191 -18.49 -15.75 32.69
N CYS A 192 -18.06 -16.47 31.65
CA CYS A 192 -18.61 -17.77 31.25
C CYS A 192 -17.52 -18.63 30.59
N HIS A 193 -17.89 -19.84 30.21
CA HIS A 193 -17.03 -20.72 29.44
C HIS A 193 -17.45 -20.75 27.97
N GLU A 194 -16.48 -20.91 27.06
CA GLU A 194 -16.75 -21.11 25.64
C GLU A 194 -17.58 -22.38 25.39
N GLU A 195 -17.42 -23.35 26.29
CA GLU A 195 -18.11 -24.64 26.27
C GLU A 195 -19.50 -24.61 26.95
N ASP A 196 -19.92 -23.47 27.51
CA ASP A 196 -21.21 -23.36 28.20
C ASP A 196 -22.36 -23.66 27.25
N THR A 197 -23.26 -24.56 27.67
CA THR A 197 -24.45 -24.87 26.89
C THR A 197 -25.46 -23.73 26.97
N ALA A 198 -26.51 -23.77 26.13
CA ALA A 198 -27.63 -22.84 26.24
C ALA A 198 -28.27 -22.87 27.63
N MET A 199 -28.28 -24.03 28.30
CA MET A 199 -28.78 -24.17 29.66
C MET A 199 -27.86 -23.48 30.67
N ASP A 200 -26.55 -23.68 30.56
CA ASP A 200 -25.56 -23.05 31.44
C ASP A 200 -25.60 -21.52 31.28
N THR A 201 -25.72 -21.03 30.04
CA THR A 201 -25.90 -19.62 29.72
C THR A 201 -27.17 -19.06 30.36
N ALA A 202 -28.28 -19.79 30.30
CA ALA A 202 -29.55 -19.36 30.89
C ALA A 202 -29.48 -19.24 32.42
N LEU A 203 -28.59 -19.99 33.07
CA LEU A 203 -28.37 -19.92 34.52
C LEU A 203 -27.50 -18.71 34.95
N LEU A 204 -26.99 -17.92 34.00
CA LEU A 204 -26.20 -16.72 34.30
C LEU A 204 -27.07 -15.51 34.70
N PHE A 205 -28.39 -15.56 34.51
CA PHE A 205 -29.32 -14.44 34.76
C PHE A 205 -30.57 -14.83 35.54
#